data_AF-A0A2N1FBW9-F1
#
_entry.id   AF-A0A2N1FBW9-F1
#
_cell.length_a   1.000
_cell.length_b   1.000
_cell.length_c   1.000
_cell.angle_alpha   90.00
_cell.angle_beta   90.00
_cell.angle_gamma   90.00
#
_symmetry.space_group_name_H-M   'P 1'
#
loop_
_entity.id
_entity.type
_entity.pdbx_description
1 polymer ?
#
loop_
_entity_poly.entity_id
_entity_poly.type
_entity_poly.pdbx_seq_one_letter_code
_entity_poly.pdbx_strand_id
1 'polypeptide(L)'
;MEELKSKIKELIIRFENGTESAEKTVENINELSSLKIDVDFLKNYWRSSDLVSFVELISTPEIENWTEIDDEYAEKLIVEILNNLDNDALINRNSTALEKRFKKSTGTISDWIFYDNITDRIKILELLKTNTTIQL
;
A
#
# COMPACT_ATOMS: atom_id res chain seq x y z
N MET A 1 12.64 -9.16 -8.39
CA MET A 1 11.54 -8.18 -8.38
C MET A 1 10.86 -8.10 -9.75
N GLU A 2 11.61 -7.88 -10.84
CA GLU A 2 11.04 -7.89 -12.21
C GLU A 2 10.36 -9.20 -12.61
N GLU A 3 10.92 -10.36 -12.22
CA GLU A 3 10.28 -11.65 -12.51
C GLU A 3 8.92 -11.80 -11.81
N LEU A 4 8.79 -11.32 -10.57
CA LEU A 4 7.53 -11.35 -9.83
C LEU A 4 6.48 -10.44 -10.50
N LYS A 5 6.87 -9.21 -10.85
CA LYS A 5 6.02 -8.28 -11.58
C LYS A 5 5.52 -8.87 -12.89
N SER A 6 6.41 -9.53 -13.66
CA SER A 6 6.03 -10.20 -14.91
C SER A 6 5.00 -11.29 -14.67
N LYS A 7 5.19 -12.15 -13.67
CA LYS A 7 4.25 -13.23 -13.33
C LYS A 7 2.87 -12.69 -12.92
N ILE A 8 2.84 -11.68 -12.05
CA ILE A 8 1.59 -11.04 -11.61
C ILE A 8 0.89 -10.37 -12.79
N LYS A 9 1.63 -9.65 -13.64
CA LYS A 9 1.09 -9.01 -14.84
C LYS A 9 0.47 -10.03 -15.78
N GLU A 10 1.12 -11.16 -16.03
CA GLU A 10 0.58 -12.22 -16.88
C GLU A 10 -0.71 -12.84 -16.31
N LEU A 11 -0.79 -13.01 -14.98
CA LEU A 11 -1.99 -13.48 -14.29
C LEU A 11 -3.16 -12.51 -14.53
N ILE A 12 -2.93 -11.20 -14.38
CA ILE A 12 -3.95 -10.18 -14.60
C ILE A 12 -4.37 -10.13 -16.08
N ILE A 13 -3.43 -10.19 -17.01
CA ILE A 13 -3.73 -10.22 -18.45
C ILE A 13 -4.58 -11.46 -18.81
N ARG A 14 -4.31 -12.62 -18.22
CA ARG A 14 -5.13 -13.83 -18.42
C ARG A 14 -6.56 -13.63 -17.93
N PHE A 15 -6.73 -12.99 -16.77
CA PHE A 15 -8.03 -12.60 -16.25
C PHE A 15 -8.77 -11.62 -17.16
N GLU A 16 -8.10 -10.55 -17.61
CA GLU A 16 -8.69 -9.52 -18.48
C GLU A 16 -9.15 -10.09 -19.83
N ASN A 17 -8.42 -11.07 -20.36
CA ASN A 17 -8.78 -11.77 -21.58
C ASN A 17 -9.84 -12.87 -21.36
N GLY A 18 -10.33 -13.08 -20.13
CA GLY A 18 -11.32 -14.10 -19.79
C GLY A 18 -10.79 -15.54 -19.83
N THR A 19 -9.47 -15.73 -19.87
CA THR A 19 -8.84 -17.07 -19.90
C THR A 19 -8.66 -17.69 -18.51
N GLU A 20 -8.78 -16.88 -17.45
CA GLU A 20 -8.74 -17.32 -16.05
C GLU A 20 -9.81 -16.57 -15.25
N SER A 21 -10.41 -17.23 -14.24
CA SER A 21 -11.42 -16.58 -13.39
C SER A 21 -10.75 -15.65 -12.37
N ALA A 22 -11.49 -14.64 -11.92
CA ALA A 22 -10.97 -13.69 -10.93
C ALA A 22 -10.54 -14.38 -9.63
N GLU A 23 -11.29 -15.39 -9.19
CA GLU A 23 -11.01 -16.13 -7.95
C GLU A 23 -9.66 -16.84 -8.04
N LYS A 24 -9.40 -17.52 -9.17
CA LYS A 24 -8.15 -18.24 -9.38
C LYS A 24 -6.97 -17.29 -9.59
N THR A 25 -7.18 -16.19 -10.29
CA THR A 25 -6.15 -15.15 -10.44
C THR A 25 -5.76 -14.55 -9.10
N VAL A 26 -6.73 -14.23 -8.24
CA VAL A 26 -6.48 -13.71 -6.87
C VAL A 26 -5.74 -14.74 -6.02
N GLU A 27 -6.14 -16.01 -6.04
CA GLU A 27 -5.45 -17.09 -5.33
C GLU A 27 -3.96 -17.13 -5.71
N ASN A 28 -3.66 -17.21 -7.01
CA ASN A 28 -2.29 -17.25 -7.52
C ASN A 28 -1.48 -15.98 -7.16
N ILE A 29 -2.10 -14.79 -7.24
CA ILE A 29 -1.44 -13.54 -6.86
C ILE A 29 -1.11 -13.55 -5.36
N ASN A 30 -2.05 -13.98 -4.52
CA ASN A 30 -1.88 -14.05 -3.07
C ASN A 30 -0.86 -15.10 -2.64
N GLU A 31 -0.56 -16.12 -3.45
CA GLU A 31 0.57 -17.03 -3.18
C GLU A 31 1.93 -16.37 -3.45
N LEU A 32 1.98 -15.44 -4.41
CA LEU A 32 3.21 -14.81 -4.86
C LEU A 32 3.54 -13.50 -4.13
N SER A 33 2.53 -12.78 -3.65
CA SER A 33 2.66 -11.45 -3.06
C SER A 33 2.49 -11.42 -1.54
N SER A 34 3.18 -10.50 -0.88
CA SER A 34 2.93 -10.12 0.52
C SER A 34 1.60 -9.39 0.68
N LEU A 35 1.21 -8.54 -0.27
CA LEU A 35 -0.05 -7.81 -0.25
C LEU A 35 -1.19 -8.75 -0.67
N LYS A 36 -2.10 -9.03 0.26
CA LYS A 36 -3.28 -9.85 -0.04
C LYS A 36 -4.38 -9.00 -0.65
N ILE A 37 -4.86 -9.44 -1.80
CA ILE A 37 -5.96 -8.80 -2.53
C ILE A 37 -7.19 -9.69 -2.54
N ASP A 38 -8.35 -9.09 -2.77
CA ASP A 38 -9.59 -9.82 -3.03
C ASP A 38 -10.06 -9.65 -4.48
N VAL A 39 -11.15 -10.34 -4.81
CA VAL A 39 -11.75 -10.34 -6.15
C VAL A 39 -12.28 -8.95 -6.53
N ASP A 40 -12.79 -8.19 -5.56
CA ASP A 40 -13.31 -6.85 -5.84
C ASP A 40 -12.17 -5.88 -6.16
N PHE A 41 -11.04 -5.99 -5.46
CA PHE A 41 -9.85 -5.20 -5.75
C PHE A 41 -9.32 -5.51 -7.15
N LEU A 42 -9.19 -6.79 -7.52
CA LEU A 42 -8.80 -7.19 -8.88
C LEU A 42 -9.79 -6.71 -9.95
N LYS A 43 -11.11 -6.79 -9.70
CA LYS A 43 -12.12 -6.38 -10.70
C LYS A 43 -12.22 -4.88 -10.89
N ASN A 44 -11.79 -4.09 -9.91
CA ASN A 44 -12.03 -2.66 -9.88
C ASN A 44 -10.74 -1.81 -9.92
N TYR A 45 -9.55 -2.42 -10.02
CA TYR A 45 -8.28 -1.69 -9.97
C TYR A 45 -8.19 -0.57 -11.02
N TRP A 46 -8.71 -0.82 -12.23
CA TRP A 46 -8.69 0.11 -13.37
C TRP A 46 -9.42 1.43 -13.09
N ARG A 47 -10.24 1.50 -12.04
CA ARG A 47 -10.93 2.73 -11.63
C ARG A 47 -9.99 3.76 -11.02
N SER A 48 -8.86 3.32 -10.46
CA SER A 48 -7.93 4.18 -9.73
C SER A 48 -6.48 4.00 -10.14
N SER A 49 -6.13 2.97 -10.92
CA SER A 49 -4.75 2.66 -11.30
C SER A 49 -4.70 2.04 -12.70
N ASP A 50 -3.62 2.30 -13.43
CA ASP A 50 -3.28 1.50 -14.61
C ASP A 50 -2.67 0.14 -14.19
N LEU A 51 -2.52 -0.78 -15.14
CA LEU A 51 -1.99 -2.13 -14.90
C LEU A 51 -0.55 -2.12 -14.38
N VAL A 52 0.31 -1.22 -14.85
CA VAL A 52 1.71 -1.15 -14.43
C VAL A 52 1.78 -0.73 -12.97
N SER A 53 1.09 0.35 -12.62
CA SER A 53 1.02 0.88 -11.25
C SER A 53 0.37 -0.13 -10.29
N PHE A 54 -0.65 -0.86 -10.74
CA PHE A 54 -1.30 -1.90 -9.93
C PHE A 54 -0.40 -3.11 -9.68
N VAL A 55 0.33 -3.56 -10.71
CA VAL A 55 1.33 -4.62 -10.58
C VAL A 55 2.46 -4.18 -9.66
N GLU A 56 2.90 -2.92 -9.74
CA GLU A 56 3.90 -2.36 -8.83
C GLU A 56 3.45 -2.43 -7.38
N LEU A 57 2.22 -1.97 -7.10
CA LEU A 57 1.61 -2.00 -5.78
C LEU A 57 1.61 -3.41 -5.18
N ILE A 58 1.10 -4.38 -5.93
CA ILE A 58 1.01 -5.77 -5.47
C ILE A 58 2.40 -6.41 -5.33
N SER A 59 3.35 -6.06 -6.19
CA SER A 59 4.68 -6.69 -6.19
C SER A 59 5.64 -6.07 -5.17
N THR A 60 5.27 -4.92 -4.58
CA THR A 60 6.11 -4.20 -3.62
C THR A 60 6.07 -4.92 -2.27
N PRO A 61 7.23 -5.36 -1.75
CA PRO A 61 7.27 -6.03 -0.46
C PRO A 61 6.94 -5.06 0.68
N GLU A 62 6.26 -5.58 1.70
CA GLU A 62 6.02 -4.85 2.94
C GLU A 62 7.33 -4.64 3.73
N ILE A 63 7.36 -3.62 4.60
CA ILE A 63 8.44 -3.46 5.59
C ILE A 63 8.15 -4.42 6.76
N GLU A 64 8.83 -5.57 6.77
CA GLU A 64 8.58 -6.65 7.74
C GLU A 64 8.92 -6.25 9.19
N ASN A 65 10.02 -5.52 9.39
CA ASN A 65 10.49 -5.08 10.70
C ASN A 65 9.84 -3.77 11.16
N TRP A 66 8.56 -3.56 10.81
CA TRP A 66 7.81 -2.35 11.15
C TRP A 66 7.78 -2.05 12.65
N THR A 67 7.94 -3.06 13.52
CA THR A 67 8.03 -2.88 14.99
C THR A 67 9.26 -2.09 15.43
N GLU A 68 10.32 -2.09 14.64
CA GLU A 68 11.61 -1.44 14.94
C GLU A 68 11.67 0.01 14.45
N ILE A 69 10.61 0.51 13.80
CA ILE A 69 10.55 1.89 13.34
C ILE A 69 10.58 2.83 14.56
N ASP A 70 11.66 3.59 14.70
CA ASP A 70 11.81 4.67 15.67
C ASP A 70 11.40 6.02 15.05
N ASP A 71 11.54 7.11 15.80
CA ASP A 71 11.12 8.44 15.35
C ASP A 71 11.95 8.92 14.13
N GLU A 72 13.25 8.61 14.07
CA GLU A 72 14.11 9.00 12.94
C GLU A 72 13.74 8.23 11.67
N TYR A 73 13.50 6.92 11.79
CA TYR A 73 13.08 6.12 10.66
C TYR A 73 11.65 6.49 10.22
N ALA A 74 10.75 6.77 11.16
CA ALA A 74 9.41 7.25 10.85
C ALA A 74 9.45 8.56 10.05
N GLU A 75 10.27 9.52 10.46
CA GLU A 75 10.45 10.78 9.73
C GLU A 75 10.95 10.54 8.29
N LYS A 76 11.92 9.64 8.10
CA LYS A 76 12.41 9.27 6.77
C LYS A 76 11.30 8.70 5.88
N LEU A 77 10.47 7.80 6.41
CA LEU A 77 9.36 7.21 5.66
C LEU A 77 8.30 8.26 5.29
N ILE A 78 7.98 9.19 6.19
CA ILE A 78 7.06 10.31 5.93
C ILE A 78 7.61 11.22 4.83
N VAL A 79 8.90 11.57 4.89
CA VAL A 79 9.55 12.37 3.84
C VAL A 79 9.53 11.65 2.50
N GLU A 80 9.77 10.34 2.49
CA GLU A 80 9.73 9.53 1.26
C GLU A 80 8.32 9.54 0.65
N ILE A 81 7.26 9.44 1.46
CA ILE A 81 5.87 9.57 1.00
C ILE A 81 5.63 10.94 0.37
N LEU A 82 5.96 12.03 1.10
CA LEU A 82 5.68 13.40 0.66
C LEU A 82 6.45 13.80 -0.61
N ASN A 83 7.60 13.19 -0.87
CA ASN A 83 8.40 13.43 -2.07
C ASN A 83 7.96 12.59 -3.29
N ASN A 84 7.10 11.58 -3.09
CA ASN A 84 6.69 10.63 -4.13
C ASN A 84 5.16 10.42 -4.10
N LEU A 85 4.40 11.52 -4.06
CA LEU A 85 2.93 11.50 -3.97
C LEU A 85 2.22 10.91 -5.20
N ASP A 86 2.97 10.61 -6.27
CA ASP A 86 2.54 9.94 -7.49
C ASP A 86 2.87 8.43 -7.51
N ASN A 87 3.54 7.91 -6.48
CA ASN A 87 3.94 6.51 -6.40
C ASN A 87 3.10 5.75 -5.37
N ASP A 88 1.95 5.25 -5.80
CA ASP A 88 0.99 4.53 -4.94
C ASP A 88 1.61 3.35 -4.20
N ALA A 89 2.51 2.60 -4.84
CA ALA A 89 3.16 1.44 -4.24
C ALA A 89 4.05 1.83 -3.06
N LEU A 90 4.86 2.88 -3.23
CA LEU A 90 5.72 3.43 -2.17
C LEU A 90 4.88 4.01 -1.04
N ILE A 91 3.85 4.79 -1.38
CA ILE A 91 2.94 5.40 -0.40
C ILE A 91 2.28 4.31 0.43
N ASN A 92 1.74 3.27 -0.22
CA ASN A 92 1.08 2.16 0.46
C ASN A 92 2.03 1.41 1.39
N ARG A 93 3.23 1.05 0.90
CA ARG A 93 4.25 0.34 1.68
C ARG A 93 4.62 1.11 2.95
N ASN A 94 4.96 2.38 2.79
CA ASN A 94 5.46 3.21 3.89
C ASN A 94 4.33 3.56 4.86
N SER A 95 3.15 3.93 4.35
CA SER A 95 2.01 4.28 5.19
C SER A 95 1.54 3.09 6.01
N THR A 96 1.42 1.90 5.40
CA THR A 96 1.04 0.68 6.10
C THR A 96 2.00 0.35 7.24
N ALA A 97 3.31 0.49 7.02
CA ALA A 97 4.31 0.22 8.06
C ALA A 97 4.19 1.19 9.25
N LEU A 98 4.03 2.49 8.96
CA LEU A 98 3.81 3.52 9.98
C LEU A 98 2.50 3.30 10.73
N GLU A 99 1.40 3.02 10.03
CA GLU A 99 0.09 2.77 10.63
C GLU A 99 0.13 1.56 11.55
N LYS A 100 0.77 0.45 11.13
CA LYS A 100 1.01 -0.72 12.00
C LYS A 100 1.83 -0.33 13.24
N ARG A 101 2.96 0.37 13.05
CA ARG A 101 3.88 0.77 14.14
C ARG A 101 3.20 1.64 15.20
N PHE A 102 2.40 2.60 14.76
CA PHE A 102 1.75 3.61 15.60
C PHE A 102 0.28 3.28 15.89
N LYS A 103 -0.16 2.06 15.56
CA LYS A 103 -1.51 1.53 15.84
C LYS A 103 -2.63 2.42 15.28
N LYS A 104 -2.46 2.89 14.04
CA LYS A 104 -3.49 3.60 13.29
C LYS A 104 -4.29 2.64 12.42
N SER A 105 -5.52 3.04 12.11
CA SER A 105 -6.33 2.37 11.09
C SER A 105 -5.67 2.49 9.71
N THR A 106 -5.85 1.47 8.88
CA THR A 106 -5.38 1.49 7.49
C THR A 106 -5.93 2.71 6.74
N GLY A 107 -5.06 3.43 6.05
CA GLY A 107 -5.44 4.60 5.24
C GLY A 107 -5.43 5.94 5.99
N THR A 108 -5.20 5.93 7.30
CA THR A 108 -5.14 7.16 8.12
C THR A 108 -4.13 8.18 7.58
N ILE A 109 -2.95 7.73 7.15
CA ILE A 109 -1.92 8.63 6.63
C ILE A 109 -2.33 9.20 5.27
N SER A 110 -2.94 8.38 4.42
CA SER A 110 -3.51 8.83 3.15
C SER A 110 -4.62 9.86 3.36
N ASP A 111 -5.49 9.64 4.35
CA ASP A 111 -6.54 10.59 4.74
C ASP A 111 -5.95 11.95 5.11
N TRP A 112 -4.94 11.95 5.99
CA TRP A 112 -4.27 13.18 6.39
C TRP A 112 -3.61 13.93 5.22
N ILE A 113 -2.93 13.22 4.32
CA ILE A 113 -2.19 13.86 3.24
C ILE A 113 -3.13 14.35 2.13
N PHE A 114 -4.04 13.50 1.66
CA PHE A 114 -4.82 13.78 0.45
C PHE A 114 -6.17 14.44 0.73
N TYR A 115 -6.77 14.21 1.88
CA TYR A 115 -8.06 14.81 2.23
C TYR A 115 -7.91 16.00 3.19
N ASP A 116 -7.11 15.85 4.24
CA ASP A 116 -6.90 16.92 5.23
C ASP A 116 -5.76 17.89 4.83
N ASN A 117 -5.03 17.59 3.74
CA ASN A 117 -3.92 18.38 3.22
C ASN A 117 -2.82 18.67 4.26
N ILE A 118 -2.52 17.70 5.11
CA ILE A 118 -1.46 17.76 6.12
C ILE A 118 -0.16 17.28 5.45
N THR A 119 0.67 18.23 5.02
CA THR A 119 1.94 17.97 4.32
C THR A 119 3.18 18.34 5.14
N ASP A 120 3.00 18.71 6.42
CA ASP A 120 4.09 18.94 7.35
C ASP A 120 4.51 17.63 8.02
N ARG A 121 5.74 17.19 7.77
CA ARG A 121 6.26 15.91 8.29
C ARG A 121 6.30 15.85 9.82
N ILE A 122 6.59 16.96 10.49
CA ILE A 122 6.67 17.02 11.97
C ILE A 122 5.26 16.83 12.52
N LYS A 123 4.27 17.51 11.93
CA LYS A 123 2.87 17.37 12.30
C LYS A 123 2.35 15.94 12.07
N ILE A 124 2.70 15.29 10.96
CA ILE A 124 2.32 13.88 10.70
C ILE A 124 2.90 12.96 11.79
N LEU A 125 4.19 13.12 12.13
CA LEU A 125 4.83 12.32 13.17
C LEU A 125 4.17 12.53 14.55
N GLU A 126 3.83 13.76 14.89
CA GLU A 126 3.08 14.07 16.13
C GLU A 126 1.70 13.40 16.16
N LEU A 127 0.96 13.43 15.05
CA LEU A 127 -0.34 12.77 14.92
C LEU A 127 -0.24 11.24 15.02
N LEU A 128 0.80 10.64 14.43
CA LEU A 128 1.08 9.22 14.57
C LEU A 128 1.27 8.84 16.05
N LYS A 129 1.99 9.66 16.81
CA LYS A 129 2.29 9.41 18.24
C LYS A 129 1.10 9.70 19.16
N THR A 130 0.12 10.48 18.71
CA THR A 130 -1.06 10.83 19.52
C THR A 130 -1.99 9.62 19.64
N ASN A 131 -2.40 9.24 20.85
CA ASN A 131 -3.42 8.21 21.03
C ASN A 131 -4.78 8.75 20.56
N THR A 132 -5.25 8.27 19.41
CA THR A 132 -6.54 8.63 18.82
C THR A 132 -7.60 7.54 19.00
N THR A 133 -7.36 6.55 19.88
CA THR A 133 -8.31 5.47 20.16
C THR A 133 -9.52 6.04 20.92
N ILE A 134 -10.53 6.50 20.19
CA ILE A 134 -11.87 6.63 20.74
C ILE A 134 -12.37 5.19 20.89
N GLN A 135 -12.48 4.71 22.13
CA GLN A 135 -13.24 3.49 22.42
C GLN A 135 -14.70 3.76 22.00
N LEU A 136 -15.14 3.12 20.92
CA LEU A 136 -16.57 2.96 20.61
C LEU A 136 -17.14 1.82 21.45
#